data_AF-A0A4V0I355-F1
#
_entry.id   AF-A0A4V0I355-F1
#
_cell.length_a   1.000
_cell.length_b   1.000
_cell.length_c   1.000
_cell.angle_alpha   90.00
_cell.angle_beta   90.00
_cell.angle_gamma   90.00
#
_symmetry.space_group_name_H-M   'P 1'
#
loop_
_entity.id
_entity.type
_entity.pdbx_description
1 polymer ?
#
loop_
_entity_poly.entity_id
_entity_poly.type
_entity_poly.pdbx_seq_one_letter_code
_entity_poly.pdbx_strand_id
1 'polypeptide(L)'
;MAGRPTFYIDRCLGKSVAAALRAAGADVRVHDDHFAQDARDEDWIPDVAARGWVILTKDKNIRRRGHEREAALTAAARIFTLHSGNLRGRDTVALFLRHLDAMEQVALALRPPFIAVVGPTGIEIVRPAPDTE
;
A
#
# COMPACT_ATOMS: atom_id res chain seq x y z
N MET A 1 19.50 -9.91 8.94
CA MET A 1 19.21 -9.42 7.58
C MET A 1 17.72 -9.17 7.54
N ALA A 2 17.27 -7.93 7.76
CA ALA A 2 15.83 -7.64 7.71
C ALA A 2 15.38 -7.78 6.25
N GLY A 3 14.51 -8.75 5.97
CA GLY A 3 13.98 -8.99 4.63
C GLY A 3 13.26 -7.73 4.14
N ARG A 4 13.51 -7.32 2.90
CA ARG A 4 12.80 -6.18 2.30
C ARG A 4 11.30 -6.52 2.20
N PRO A 5 10.40 -5.59 2.54
CA PRO A 5 8.98 -5.82 2.35
C PRO A 5 8.65 -5.85 0.85
N THR A 6 7.73 -6.74 0.47
CA THR A 6 7.18 -6.76 -0.89
C THR A 6 6.06 -5.73 -0.99
N PHE A 7 6.16 -4.80 -1.93
CA PHE A 7 5.14 -3.81 -2.23
C PHE A 7 4.18 -4.34 -3.29
N TYR A 8 2.87 -4.22 -3.03
CA TYR A 8 1.82 -4.56 -3.97
C TYR A 8 1.21 -3.27 -4.55
N ILE A 9 1.25 -3.12 -5.87
CA ILE A 9 0.77 -1.93 -6.58
C ILE A 9 -0.65 -2.19 -7.06
N ASP A 10 -1.59 -1.43 -6.47
CA ASP A 10 -2.95 -1.33 -6.94
C ASP A 10 -3.00 -0.79 -8.39
N ARG A 11 -3.92 -1.32 -9.19
CA ARG A 11 -4.13 -0.98 -10.59
C ARG A 11 -4.26 0.53 -10.80
N CYS A 12 -4.90 1.24 -9.87
CA CYS A 12 -5.09 2.69 -9.94
C CYS A 12 -3.77 3.48 -10.02
N LEU A 13 -2.65 2.96 -9.51
CA LEU A 13 -1.34 3.61 -9.57
C LEU A 13 -0.67 3.51 -10.94
N GLY A 14 -1.01 2.49 -11.72
CA GLY A 14 -0.47 2.26 -13.06
C GLY A 14 0.95 1.68 -13.08
N LYS A 15 1.34 1.16 -14.25
CA LYS A 15 2.57 0.38 -14.44
C LYS A 15 3.86 1.19 -14.25
N SER A 16 3.81 2.52 -14.41
CA SER A 16 4.97 3.40 -14.22
C SER A 16 5.47 3.43 -12.79
N VAL A 17 4.57 3.36 -11.80
CA VAL A 17 4.92 3.31 -10.38
C VAL A 17 5.66 2.01 -10.07
N ALA A 18 5.14 0.88 -10.55
CA ALA A 18 5.77 -0.42 -10.38
C ALA A 18 7.17 -0.47 -11.01
N ALA A 19 7.31 0.03 -12.25
CA ALA A 19 8.59 0.06 -12.93
C ALA A 19 9.63 0.91 -12.20
N ALA A 20 9.23 2.09 -11.71
CA ALA A 20 10.12 2.99 -10.98
C ALA A 20 10.60 2.41 -9.64
N LEU A 21 9.69 1.81 -8.87
CA LEU A 21 10.03 1.16 -7.60
C LEU A 21 10.95 -0.05 -7.82
N ARG A 22 10.69 -0.87 -8.85
CA ARG A 22 11.59 -1.97 -9.24
C ARG A 22 12.97 -1.46 -9.66
N ALA A 23 13.03 -0.36 -10.40
CA ALA A 23 14.30 0.26 -10.78
C ALA A 23 15.09 0.80 -9.58
N ALA A 24 14.40 1.19 -8.50
CA ALA A 24 15.01 1.54 -7.22
C ALA A 24 15.44 0.32 -6.38
N GLY A 25 15.17 -0.90 -6.84
CA GLY A 25 15.55 -2.14 -6.16
C GLY A 25 14.54 -2.63 -5.11
N ALA A 26 13.34 -2.04 -5.06
CA ALA A 26 12.26 -2.55 -4.22
C ALA A 26 11.64 -3.82 -4.83
N ASP A 27 11.17 -4.74 -3.99
CA ASP A 27 10.39 -5.88 -4.45
C ASP A 27 8.94 -5.44 -4.67
N VAL A 28 8.43 -5.61 -5.88
CA VAL A 28 7.15 -5.04 -6.31
C VAL A 28 6.34 -6.06 -7.09
N ARG A 29 5.12 -6.30 -6.62
CA ARG A 29 4.06 -7.07 -7.29
C ARG A 29 3.00 -6.11 -7.81
N VAL A 30 2.45 -6.41 -8.98
CA VAL A 30 1.39 -5.61 -9.59
C VAL A 30 0.10 -6.40 -9.61
N HIS A 31 -1.04 -5.71 -9.48
CA HIS A 31 -2.34 -6.36 -9.44
C HIS A 31 -2.60 -7.29 -10.63
N ASP A 32 -2.36 -6.80 -11.85
CA ASP A 32 -2.57 -7.56 -13.10
C ASP A 32 -1.77 -8.89 -13.19
N ASP A 33 -0.74 -9.10 -12.36
CA ASP A 33 0.07 -10.33 -12.36
C ASP A 33 -0.55 -11.44 -11.49
N HIS A 34 -1.40 -11.07 -10.53
CA HIS A 34 -1.92 -11.98 -9.51
C HIS A 34 -3.44 -12.14 -9.55
N PHE A 35 -4.16 -11.09 -9.95
CA PHE A 35 -5.61 -11.06 -9.92
C PHE A 35 -6.19 -10.53 -11.22
N ALA A 36 -7.44 -10.93 -11.48
CA ALA A 36 -8.18 -10.42 -12.61
C ALA A 36 -8.41 -8.89 -12.49
N GLN A 37 -8.59 -8.26 -13.64
CA GLN A 37 -8.77 -6.82 -13.75
C GLN A 37 -10.02 -6.28 -13.05
N ASP A 38 -11.01 -7.15 -12.87
CA ASP A 38 -12.30 -6.95 -12.23
C ASP A 38 -12.37 -7.57 -10.81
N ALA A 39 -11.24 -8.09 -10.30
CA ALA A 39 -11.17 -8.60 -8.94
C ALA A 39 -11.54 -7.50 -7.94
N ARG A 40 -12.43 -7.84 -7.02
CA ARG A 40 -12.97 -6.88 -6.05
C ARG A 40 -12.00 -6.74 -4.89
N ASP A 41 -11.97 -5.55 -4.29
CA ASP A 41 -11.12 -5.24 -3.13
C ASP A 41 -11.28 -6.23 -1.98
N GLU A 42 -12.50 -6.73 -1.76
CA GLU A 42 -12.82 -7.76 -0.78
C GLU A 42 -12.14 -9.13 -1.04
N ASP A 43 -11.79 -9.45 -2.28
CA ASP A 43 -11.18 -10.73 -2.66
C ASP A 43 -9.65 -10.67 -2.59
N TRP A 44 -9.05 -9.63 -3.16
CA TRP A 44 -7.58 -9.56 -3.29
C TRP A 44 -6.88 -8.96 -2.07
N ILE A 45 -7.50 -8.01 -1.35
CA ILE A 45 -6.90 -7.41 -0.14
C ILE A 45 -6.53 -8.48 0.91
N PRO A 46 -7.43 -9.39 1.31
CA PRO A 46 -7.09 -10.40 2.31
C PRO A 46 -6.01 -11.36 1.83
N ASP A 47 -5.99 -11.72 0.55
CA ASP A 47 -4.96 -12.61 -0.01
C ASP A 47 -3.58 -11.93 -0.02
N VAL A 48 -3.51 -10.66 -0.42
CA VAL A 48 -2.29 -9.84 -0.37
C VAL A 48 -1.81 -9.61 1.07
N ALA A 49 -2.75 -9.36 1.99
CA ALA A 49 -2.46 -9.20 3.41
C ALA A 49 -1.96 -10.50 4.06
N ALA A 50 -2.56 -11.64 3.72
CA ALA A 50 -2.13 -12.96 4.19
C ALA A 50 -0.71 -13.32 3.72
N ARG A 51 -0.30 -12.83 2.53
CA ARG A 51 1.08 -12.94 2.03
C ARG A 51 2.05 -11.98 2.73
N GLY A 52 1.55 -11.06 3.56
CA GLY A 52 2.34 -10.05 4.26
C GLY A 52 2.82 -8.92 3.35
N TRP A 53 2.23 -8.75 2.18
CA TRP A 53 2.63 -7.70 1.24
C TRP A 53 2.06 -6.34 1.65
N VAL A 54 2.74 -5.27 1.24
CA VAL A 54 2.40 -3.88 1.54
C VAL A 54 1.65 -3.26 0.38
N ILE A 55 0.37 -2.98 0.57
CA ILE A 55 -0.51 -2.44 -0.47
C ILE A 55 -0.24 -0.94 -0.65
N LEU A 56 0.16 -0.54 -1.85
CA LEU A 56 0.21 0.85 -2.28
C LEU A 56 -1.02 1.14 -3.12
N THR A 57 -1.80 2.15 -2.73
CA THR A 57 -2.96 2.62 -3.51
C THR A 57 -3.02 4.15 -3.52
N LYS A 58 -3.72 4.72 -4.50
CA LYS A 58 -4.11 6.15 -4.49
C LYS A 58 -5.62 6.33 -4.34
N ASP A 59 -6.36 5.23 -4.23
CA ASP A 59 -7.79 5.28 -4.20
C ASP A 59 -8.27 5.84 -2.85
N LYS A 60 -9.14 6.85 -2.91
CA LYS A 60 -9.75 7.46 -1.72
C LYS A 60 -10.94 6.64 -1.22
N ASN A 61 -11.48 5.72 -2.04
CA ASN A 61 -12.65 4.92 -1.72
C ASN A 61 -12.34 3.89 -0.62
N ILE A 62 -11.11 3.36 -0.56
CA ILE A 62 -10.66 2.49 0.54
C ILE A 62 -10.75 3.18 1.92
N ARG A 63 -10.70 4.52 1.95
CA ARG A 63 -10.88 5.31 3.18
C ARG A 63 -12.36 5.54 3.53
N ARG A 64 -13.25 5.53 2.54
CA ARG A 64 -14.67 5.91 2.69
C ARG A 64 -15.59 4.73 2.90
N ARG A 65 -15.31 3.57 2.32
CA ARG A 65 -16.16 2.38 2.44
C ARG A 65 -15.82 1.63 3.72
N GLY A 66 -16.69 1.77 4.73
CA GLY A 66 -16.49 1.20 6.06
C GLY A 66 -16.25 -0.32 6.05
N HIS A 67 -16.95 -1.05 5.17
CA HIS A 67 -16.83 -2.50 5.06
C HIS A 67 -15.48 -2.98 4.50
N GLU A 68 -14.98 -2.36 3.42
CA GLU A 68 -13.66 -2.69 2.84
C GLU A 68 -12.52 -2.38 3.83
N ARG A 69 -12.67 -1.29 4.58
CA ARG A 69 -11.71 -0.90 5.62
C ARG A 69 -11.68 -1.90 6.78
N GLU A 70 -12.84 -2.34 7.25
CA GLU A 70 -12.91 -3.32 8.34
C GLU A 70 -12.34 -4.67 7.89
N ALA A 71 -12.68 -5.13 6.69
CA ALA A 71 -12.11 -6.34 6.09
C ALA A 71 -10.58 -6.25 5.97
N ALA A 72 -10.05 -5.12 5.50
CA ALA A 72 -8.60 -4.91 5.40
C ALA A 72 -7.90 -4.95 6.77
N LEU A 73 -8.52 -4.39 7.81
CA LEU A 73 -7.97 -4.41 9.16
C LEU A 73 -8.03 -5.82 9.75
N THR A 74 -9.16 -6.51 9.63
CA THR A 74 -9.32 -7.90 10.06
C THR A 74 -8.34 -8.83 9.34
N ALA A 75 -8.04 -8.55 8.07
CA ALA A 75 -7.07 -9.31 7.30
C ALA A 75 -5.59 -8.99 7.63
N ALA A 76 -5.31 -8.12 8.61
CA ALA A 76 -3.95 -7.68 8.93
C ALA A 76 -3.25 -6.98 7.74
N ALA A 77 -3.99 -6.21 6.93
CA ALA A 77 -3.43 -5.52 5.78
C ALA A 77 -2.51 -4.35 6.18
N ARG A 78 -1.42 -4.19 5.43
CA ARG A 78 -0.52 -3.03 5.49
C ARG A 78 -0.80 -2.13 4.29
N ILE A 79 -1.39 -0.96 4.51
CA ILE A 79 -1.85 -0.10 3.41
C ILE A 79 -1.15 1.25 3.49
N PHE A 80 -0.50 1.65 2.39
CA PHE A 80 -0.06 3.02 2.16
C PHE A 80 -0.91 3.66 1.07
N THR A 81 -1.55 4.77 1.40
CA THR A 81 -2.38 5.55 0.49
C THR A 81 -1.81 6.93 0.28
N LEU A 82 -2.04 7.55 -0.88
CA LEU A 82 -1.63 8.95 -1.09
C LEU A 82 -2.56 9.93 -0.37
N HIS A 83 -2.02 11.05 0.11
CA HIS A 83 -2.84 12.14 0.65
C HIS A 83 -3.80 12.72 -0.41
N SER A 84 -3.36 12.77 -1.68
CA SER A 84 -4.17 13.29 -2.78
C SER A 84 -4.21 12.32 -3.96
N GLY A 85 -5.39 11.76 -4.24
CA GLY A 85 -5.67 10.99 -5.45
C GLY A 85 -5.64 11.79 -6.77
N ASN A 86 -5.45 13.12 -6.70
CA ASN A 86 -5.34 13.98 -7.89
C ASN A 86 -3.88 14.18 -8.38
N LEU A 87 -2.92 13.50 -7.73
CA LEU A 87 -1.52 13.55 -8.16
C LEU A 87 -1.37 12.85 -9.52
N ARG A 88 -0.59 13.48 -10.42
CA ARG A 88 -0.27 12.85 -11.70
C ARG A 88 0.64 11.65 -11.45
N GLY A 89 0.67 10.70 -12.39
CA GLY A 89 1.47 9.48 -12.26
C GLY A 89 2.96 9.76 -12.00
N ARG A 90 3.53 10.81 -12.61
CA ARG A 90 4.93 11.21 -12.37
C ARG A 90 5.17 11.73 -10.95
N ASP A 91 4.28 12.59 -10.45
CA ASP A 91 4.38 13.14 -9.10
C ASP A 91 4.22 12.02 -8.05
N THR A 92 3.34 11.06 -8.35
CA THR A 92 3.14 9.86 -7.54
C THR A 92 4.41 9.02 -7.47
N VAL A 93 5.05 8.75 -8.62
CA VAL A 93 6.34 8.05 -8.68
C VAL A 93 7.39 8.78 -7.84
N ALA A 94 7.56 10.08 -8.07
CA ALA A 94 8.56 10.88 -7.36
C ALA A 94 8.33 10.85 -5.85
N LEU A 95 7.08 10.91 -5.41
CA LEU A 95 6.72 10.86 -4.00
C LEU A 95 7.01 9.50 -3.37
N PHE A 96 6.62 8.41 -4.02
CA PHE A 96 6.91 7.06 -3.51
C PHE A 96 8.40 6.77 -3.46
N LEU A 97 9.16 7.16 -4.50
CA LEU A 97 10.61 6.99 -4.52
C LEU A 97 11.27 7.79 -3.41
N ARG A 98 10.85 9.04 -3.19
CA ARG A 98 11.38 9.90 -2.12
C ARG A 98 11.16 9.32 -0.73
N HIS A 99 10.03 8.63 -0.53
CA HIS A 99 9.65 8.05 0.76
C HIS A 99 9.86 6.53 0.81
N LEU A 100 10.57 5.93 -0.15
CA LEU A 100 10.72 4.48 -0.25
C LEU A 100 11.35 3.88 1.01
N ASP A 101 12.53 4.37 1.41
CA ASP A 101 13.18 3.95 2.66
C ASP A 101 12.26 4.13 3.87
N ALA A 102 11.54 5.26 3.96
CA ALA A 102 10.63 5.50 5.06
C ALA A 102 9.45 4.51 5.07
N MET A 103 8.89 4.16 3.91
CA MET A 103 7.83 3.15 3.81
C MET A 103 8.35 1.76 4.20
N GLU A 104 9.56 1.39 3.78
CA GLU A 104 10.19 0.13 4.16
C GLU A 104 10.42 0.06 5.66
N GLN A 105 10.97 1.12 6.25
CA GLN A 105 11.16 1.22 7.70
C GLN A 105 9.82 1.13 8.44
N VAL A 106 8.80 1.85 8.00
CA VAL A 106 7.46 1.79 8.61
C VAL A 106 6.85 0.40 8.47
N ALA A 107 6.98 -0.26 7.32
CA ALA A 107 6.47 -1.61 7.10
C ALA A 107 7.18 -2.67 7.96
N LEU A 108 8.45 -2.45 8.29
CA LEU A 108 9.24 -3.31 9.17
C LEU A 108 9.03 -2.99 10.66
N ALA A 109 8.86 -1.72 11.00
CA ALA A 109 8.70 -1.25 12.37
C ALA A 109 7.28 -1.45 12.90
N LEU A 110 6.26 -1.27 12.06
CA LEU A 110 4.86 -1.44 12.43
C LEU A 110 4.39 -2.87 12.19
N ARG A 111 3.73 -3.43 13.21
CA ARG A 111 2.97 -4.66 13.06
C ARG A 111 1.66 -4.39 12.30
N PRO A 112 1.24 -5.29 11.41
CA PRO A 112 -0.05 -5.18 10.76
C PRO A 112 -1.20 -5.37 11.78
N PRO A 113 -2.40 -4.84 11.48
CA PRO A 113 -2.73 -3.97 10.36
C PRO A 113 -2.38 -2.50 10.63
N PHE A 114 -1.98 -1.78 9.58
CA PHE A 114 -1.87 -0.33 9.66
C PHE A 114 -2.26 0.34 8.35
N ILE A 115 -2.78 1.57 8.46
CA ILE A 115 -3.07 2.43 7.31
C ILE A 115 -2.23 3.70 7.45
N ALA A 116 -1.34 3.91 6.50
CA ALA A 116 -0.44 5.05 6.43
C ALA A 116 -0.72 5.90 5.19
N VAL A 117 -0.45 7.18 5.28
CA VAL A 117 -0.74 8.19 4.27
C VAL A 117 0.55 8.84 3.85
N VAL A 118 0.93 8.64 2.60
CA VAL A 118 2.11 9.28 2.02
C VAL A 118 1.70 10.66 1.50
N GLY A 119 2.21 11.69 2.17
CA GLY A 119 2.09 13.09 1.79
C GLY A 119 3.43 13.68 1.32
N PRO A 120 3.42 14.91 0.80
CA PRO A 120 4.63 15.58 0.29
C PRO A 120 5.69 15.89 1.36
N THR A 121 5.27 15.95 2.63
CA THR A 121 6.10 16.27 3.79
C THR A 121 6.51 15.04 4.61
N GLY A 122 5.84 13.91 4.44
CA GLY A 122 6.08 12.72 5.24
C GLY A 122 4.97 11.67 5.15
N ILE A 123 5.09 10.64 5.99
CA ILE A 123 4.12 9.55 6.11
C ILE A 123 3.34 9.72 7.41
N GLU A 124 2.02 9.84 7.32
CA GLU A 124 1.13 9.96 8.47
C GLU A 124 0.37 8.65 8.70
N ILE A 125 0.47 8.08 9.90
CA ILE A 125 -0.24 6.85 10.25
C ILE A 125 -1.65 7.22 10.71
N VAL A 126 -2.67 6.88 9.92
CA VAL A 126 -4.06 7.23 10.21
C VAL A 126 -4.69 6.27 11.22
N ARG A 127 -4.31 4.99 11.19
CA ARG A 127 -4.74 4.00 12.18
C ARG A 127 -3.69 2.92 12.37
N PRO A 128 -3.25 2.65 13.61
CA PRO A 128 -3.06 1.29 14.06
C PRO A 128 -4.42 0.65 14.39
N ALA A 129 -4.57 -0.67 14.25
CA ALA A 129 -5.62 -1.36 14.99
C ALA A 129 -5.40 -1.13 16.50
N PRO A 130 -6.46 -0.98 17.32
CA PRO A 130 -6.27 -1.04 18.76
C PRO A 130 -5.60 -2.38 19.08
N ASP A 131 -4.50 -2.34 19.83
CA ASP A 131 -3.94 -3.49 20.54
C ASP A 131 -5.14 -4.23 21.15
N THR A 132 -5.48 -5.39 20.57
CA THR A 132 -6.38 -6.31 21.25
C THR A 132 -5.47 -7.11 22.16
N GLU A 133 -5.34 -6.61 23.38
CA GLU A 133 -4.91 -7.38 24.55
C GLU A 133 -5.75 -8.65 24.70
#